data_AF-A0A1G7ZGK7-F1
#
_entry.id   AF-A0A1G7ZGK7-F1
#
_cell.length_a   1.000
_cell.length_b   1.000
_cell.length_c   1.000
_cell.angle_alpha   90.00
_cell.angle_beta   90.00
_cell.angle_gamma   90.00
#
_symmetry.space_group_name_H-M   'P 1'
#
loop_
_entity.id
_entity.type
_entity.pdbx_description
1 polymer ?
#
loop_
_entity_poly.entity_id
_entity_poly.type
_entity_poly.pdbx_seq_one_letter_code
_entity_poly.pdbx_strand_id
1 'polypeptide(L)'
;MFFGITIEKLLLIGLIAGLLIGPERLPRYAETLARFTKRAREYVTNAKSRVKEEMGGDFDDVDWRTLDPRQYDPRRIIREALLDDAPVPTVKAVSAAAAMTSATPLIDGPTETSDRFQADRKPPYDTEAT
;
A
#
# COMPACT_ATOMS: atom_id res chain seq x y z
N MET A 1 9.76 2.13 18.39
CA MET A 1 8.63 2.53 19.25
C MET A 1 7.44 1.66 18.88
N PHE A 2 7.28 0.50 19.51
CA PHE A 2 6.08 -0.30 19.34
C PHE A 2 4.93 0.47 20.00
N PHE A 3 3.84 0.65 19.26
CA PHE A 3 2.63 1.37 19.68
C PHE A 3 2.37 1.14 21.17
N GLY A 4 2.10 2.20 21.93
CA GLY A 4 1.87 2.14 23.38
C GLY A 4 0.61 1.38 23.79
N ILE A 5 0.22 0.36 23.03
CA ILE A 5 -0.85 -0.60 23.21
C ILE A 5 -0.22 -1.82 23.89
N THR A 6 -0.17 -1.78 25.21
CA THR A 6 0.12 -2.96 26.03
C THR A 6 -1.16 -3.78 26.21
N ILE A 7 -1.02 -5.06 26.56
CA ILE A 7 -2.16 -5.97 26.82
C ILE A 7 -3.10 -5.36 27.88
N GLU A 8 -2.53 -4.76 28.92
CA GLU A 8 -3.27 -4.04 29.96
C GLU A 8 -4.19 -2.94 29.38
N LYS A 9 -3.67 -2.13 28.46
CA LYS A 9 -4.44 -1.06 27.83
C LYS A 9 -5.53 -1.59 26.90
N LEU A 10 -5.28 -2.71 26.21
CA LEU A 10 -6.33 -3.38 25.43
C LEU A 10 -7.47 -3.88 26.32
N LEU A 11 -7.14 -4.47 27.48
CA LEU A 11 -8.15 -4.88 28.46
C LEU A 11 -8.94 -3.68 29.00
N LEU A 12 -8.26 -2.57 29.32
CA LEU A 12 -8.91 -1.34 29.77
C LEU A 12 -9.86 -0.78 28.70
N ILE A 13 -9.42 -0.71 27.45
CA ILE A 13 -10.27 -0.26 26.33
C ILE A 13 -11.47 -1.20 26.16
N GLY A 14 -11.25 -2.52 26.23
CA GLY A 14 -12.33 -3.51 26.15
C GLY A 14 -13.36 -3.35 27.27
N LEU A 15 -12.91 -3.07 28.50
CA LEU A 15 -13.78 -2.81 29.64
C LEU A 15 -14.62 -1.54 29.43
N ILE A 16 -13.99 -0.44 29.00
CA ILE A 16 -14.67 0.83 28.73
C ILE A 16 -15.69 0.66 27.60
N ALA A 17 -15.29 0.00 26.51
CA ALA A 17 -16.18 -0.28 25.38
C ALA A 17 -17.38 -1.12 25.82
N GLY A 18 -17.16 -2.14 26.67
CA GLY A 18 -18.22 -2.96 27.24
C GLY A 18 -19.17 -2.19 28.15
N LEU A 19 -18.67 -1.22 28.92
CA LEU A 19 -19.53 -0.36 29.73
C LEU A 19 -20.36 0.60 28.87
N LEU A 20 -19.75 1.20 27.83
CA LEU A 20 -20.41 2.16 26.93
C LEU A 20 -21.49 1.51 26.07
N ILE A 21 -21.21 0.33 25.52
CA ILE A 21 -22.14 -0.44 24.68
C ILE A 21 -23.14 -1.22 25.56
N GLY A 22 -22.73 -1.60 26.76
CA GLY A 22 -23.44 -2.49 27.68
C GLY A 22 -22.96 -3.95 27.54
N PRO A 23 -22.65 -4.64 28.66
CA PRO A 23 -22.10 -6.00 28.63
C PRO A 23 -23.07 -7.02 28.02
N GLU A 24 -24.38 -6.76 28.09
CA GLU A 24 -25.39 -7.63 27.49
C GLU A 24 -25.42 -7.56 25.96
N ARG A 25 -24.98 -6.44 25.36
CA ARG A 25 -25.01 -6.23 23.90
C ARG A 25 -23.73 -6.67 23.21
N LEU A 26 -22.59 -6.62 23.89
CA LEU A 26 -21.30 -7.10 23.37
C LEU A 26 -21.34 -8.52 22.75
N PRO A 27 -21.86 -9.56 23.43
CA PRO A 27 -21.88 -10.91 22.85
C PRO A 27 -22.67 -10.96 21.55
N ARG A 28 -23.78 -10.21 21.46
CA ARG A 28 -24.59 -10.15 20.25
C ARG A 28 -23.85 -9.52 19.07
N TYR A 29 -23.06 -8.47 19.32
CA TYR A 29 -22.21 -7.85 18.29
C TYR A 29 -21.04 -8.76 17.91
N ALA A 30 -20.38 -9.39 18.88
CA ALA A 30 -19.30 -10.33 18.64
C ALA A 30 -19.76 -11.52 17.77
N GLU A 31 -20.94 -12.08 18.04
CA GLU A 31 -21.54 -13.11 17.18
C GLU A 31 -21.77 -12.61 15.75
N THR A 32 -22.24 -11.37 15.59
CA THR A 32 -22.51 -10.79 14.27
C THR A 32 -21.24 -10.59 13.48
N LEU A 33 -20.18 -10.08 14.14
CA LEU A 33 -18.85 -9.98 13.56
C LEU A 33 -18.31 -11.37 13.20
N ALA A 34 -18.42 -12.36 14.09
CA ALA A 34 -17.96 -13.72 13.83
C ALA A 34 -18.68 -14.34 12.61
N ARG A 35 -20.00 -14.17 12.50
CA ARG A 35 -20.77 -14.59 11.33
C ARG A 35 -20.31 -13.87 10.06
N PHE A 36 -20.07 -12.57 10.14
CA PHE A 36 -19.56 -11.78 9.02
C PHE A 36 -18.16 -12.25 8.58
N THR A 37 -17.23 -12.44 9.51
CA THR A 37 -15.88 -12.94 9.21
C THR A 37 -15.91 -14.32 8.57
N LYS A 38 -16.79 -15.22 9.03
CA LYS A 38 -16.96 -16.54 8.40
C LYS A 38 -17.43 -16.42 6.94
N ARG A 39 -18.44 -15.59 6.69
CA ARG A 39 -18.95 -15.32 5.34
C ARG A 39 -17.90 -14.66 4.45
N ALA A 40 -17.15 -13.70 4.98
CA ALA A 40 -16.07 -13.05 4.27
C ALA A 40 -14.97 -14.04 3.90
N ARG A 41 -14.58 -14.94 4.81
CA ARG A 41 -13.61 -16.01 4.54
C ARG A 41 -14.10 -16.97 3.46
N GLU A 42 -15.36 -17.38 3.52
CA GLU A 42 -15.99 -18.22 2.50
C GLU A 42 -16.01 -17.53 1.13
N TYR A 43 -16.39 -16.25 1.10
CA TYR A 43 -16.36 -15.43 -0.12
C TYR A 43 -14.96 -15.33 -0.74
N VAL A 44 -13.94 -15.04 0.08
CA VAL A 44 -12.53 -15.00 -0.37
C VAL A 44 -12.07 -16.37 -0.88
N THR A 45 -12.45 -17.45 -0.20
CA THR A 45 -12.09 -18.81 -0.62
C THR A 45 -12.73 -19.16 -1.96
N ASN A 46 -14.02 -18.86 -2.13
CA ASN A 46 -14.75 -19.11 -3.38
C ASN A 46 -14.22 -18.25 -4.53
N ALA A 47 -13.90 -16.98 -4.28
CA ALA A 47 -13.27 -16.10 -5.25
C ALA A 47 -11.91 -16.66 -5.68
N LYS A 48 -11.08 -17.13 -4.73
CA LYS A 48 -9.80 -17.78 -5.03
C LYS A 48 -10.00 -19.04 -5.89
N SER A 49 -10.99 -19.88 -5.58
CA SER A 49 -11.28 -21.08 -6.37
C SER A 49 -11.68 -20.75 -7.81
N ARG A 50 -12.57 -19.77 -8.02
CA ARG A 50 -12.99 -19.34 -9.36
C ARG A 50 -11.84 -18.76 -10.18
N VAL A 51 -11.01 -17.90 -9.57
CA VAL A 51 -9.81 -17.35 -10.24
C VAL A 51 -8.83 -18.47 -10.62
N LYS A 52 -8.66 -19.48 -9.75
CA LYS A 52 -7.81 -20.65 -10.02
C LYS A 52 -8.37 -21.54 -11.14
N GLU A 53 -9.69 -21.67 -11.25
CA GLU A 53 -10.35 -22.42 -12.32
C GLU A 53 -10.26 -21.71 -13.68
N GLU A 54 -10.40 -20.39 -13.71
CA GLU A 54 -10.40 -19.60 -14.96
C GLU A 54 -9.01 -19.26 -15.49
N MET A 55 -8.02 -19.03 -14.61
CA MET A 55 -6.65 -18.68 -15.04
C MET A 55 -5.72 -19.91 -15.18
N GLY A 56 -6.23 -21.12 -14.92
CA GLY A 56 -5.44 -22.35 -14.96
C GLY A 56 -4.49 -22.51 -13.77
N GLY A 57 -3.96 -23.72 -13.61
CA GLY A 57 -3.11 -24.13 -12.48
C GLY A 57 -1.84 -23.29 -12.26
N ASP A 58 -1.48 -22.40 -13.18
CA ASP A 58 -0.33 -21.48 -13.10
C ASP A 58 -0.58 -20.25 -12.19
N PHE A 59 -1.79 -20.04 -11.66
CA PHE A 59 -2.08 -18.95 -10.70
C PHE A 59 -1.65 -19.24 -9.25
N ASP A 60 -1.12 -20.45 -8.97
CA ASP A 60 -0.48 -20.75 -7.67
C ASP A 60 0.92 -20.12 -7.54
N ASP A 61 1.55 -19.72 -8.66
CA ASP A 61 2.89 -19.10 -8.70
C ASP A 61 2.86 -17.56 -8.66
N VAL A 62 1.70 -16.92 -8.77
CA VAL A 62 1.57 -15.46 -8.59
C VAL A 62 1.55 -15.11 -7.10
N ASP A 63 2.75 -15.14 -6.51
CA ASP A 63 3.32 -14.04 -5.73
C ASP A 63 2.50 -13.44 -4.58
N TRP A 64 1.65 -14.23 -3.92
CA TRP A 64 1.05 -13.84 -2.63
C TRP A 64 2.10 -13.68 -1.51
N ARG A 65 3.31 -14.22 -1.71
CA ARG A 65 4.44 -14.13 -0.76
C ARG A 65 5.26 -12.86 -0.91
N THR A 66 5.27 -12.20 -2.08
CA THR A 66 5.89 -10.87 -2.25
C THR A 66 4.98 -9.74 -1.79
N LEU A 67 3.67 -9.99 -1.76
CA LEU A 67 2.66 -9.10 -1.17
C LEU A 67 2.55 -9.21 0.36
N ASP A 68 3.25 -10.15 1.00
CA ASP A 68 3.37 -10.22 2.46
C ASP A 68 4.49 -9.26 2.93
N PRO A 69 4.17 -8.11 3.55
CA PRO A 69 5.16 -7.10 3.93
C PRO A 69 6.19 -7.61 4.95
N ARG A 70 5.98 -8.79 5.53
CA ARG A 70 6.94 -9.45 6.44
C ARG A 70 7.93 -10.37 5.73
N GLN A 71 7.63 -10.76 4.48
CA GLN A 71 8.47 -11.65 3.67
C GLN A 71 9.17 -10.93 2.50
N TYR A 72 9.13 -9.59 2.46
CA TYR A 72 10.06 -8.77 1.69
C TYR A 72 11.46 -8.92 2.30
N ASP A 73 12.12 -10.03 2.01
CA ASP A 73 13.41 -10.38 2.57
C ASP A 73 14.50 -9.70 1.71
N PRO A 74 15.11 -8.59 2.17
CA PRO A 74 16.04 -7.78 1.37
C PRO A 74 17.26 -8.58 0.89
N ARG A 75 17.57 -9.68 1.60
CA ARG A 75 18.65 -10.60 1.26
C ARG A 75 18.41 -11.33 -0.06
N ARG A 76 17.15 -11.56 -0.45
CA ARG A 76 16.82 -12.20 -1.72
C ARG A 76 17.10 -11.26 -2.90
N ILE A 77 16.69 -9.99 -2.79
CA ILE A 77 16.93 -8.94 -3.79
C ILE A 77 18.42 -8.74 -4.04
N ILE A 78 19.24 -8.75 -2.98
CA ILE A 78 20.70 -8.59 -3.09
C ILE A 78 21.35 -9.82 -3.75
N ARG A 79 20.88 -11.04 -3.46
CA ARG A 79 21.40 -12.26 -4.10
C ARG A 79 21.03 -12.33 -5.57
N GLU A 80 19.83 -11.90 -5.92
CA GLU A 80 19.35 -11.83 -7.30
C GLU A 80 20.19 -10.82 -8.10
N ALA A 81 20.52 -9.67 -7.50
CA ALA A 81 21.47 -8.70 -8.06
C ALA A 81 22.95 -9.14 -8.08
N LEU A 82 23.30 -10.24 -7.40
CA LEU A 82 24.66 -10.81 -7.39
C LEU A 82 24.79 -12.05 -8.29
N LEU A 83 23.69 -12.73 -8.60
CA LEU A 83 23.67 -13.93 -9.46
C LEU A 83 23.41 -13.58 -10.93
N ASP A 84 22.63 -12.53 -11.23
CA ASP A 84 22.52 -11.96 -12.58
C ASP A 84 23.55 -10.83 -12.73
N ASP A 85 24.62 -11.10 -13.48
CA ASP A 85 25.75 -10.19 -13.65
C ASP A 85 25.45 -9.04 -14.65
N ALA A 86 25.94 -7.84 -14.26
CA ALA A 86 26.16 -6.58 -15.01
C ALA A 86 25.00 -5.56 -15.21
N PRO A 87 25.27 -4.23 -15.18
CA PRO A 87 26.26 -3.44 -14.45
C PRO A 87 25.63 -2.37 -13.52
N VAL A 88 26.35 -2.01 -12.47
CA VAL A 88 25.97 -1.01 -11.46
C VAL A 88 25.80 0.42 -11.99
N PRO A 89 24.74 1.15 -11.59
CA PRO A 89 24.83 2.57 -11.35
C PRO A 89 25.03 2.78 -9.85
N THR A 90 26.28 2.87 -9.42
CA THR A 90 26.59 3.42 -8.10
C THR A 90 26.10 4.86 -8.05
N VAL A 91 24.94 5.10 -7.44
CA VAL A 91 24.50 6.46 -7.12
C VAL A 91 25.49 6.99 -6.10
N LYS A 92 26.41 7.82 -6.61
CA LYS A 92 27.45 8.54 -5.88
C LYS A 92 26.76 9.50 -4.90
N ALA A 93 26.35 8.98 -3.75
CA ALA A 93 25.93 9.77 -2.62
C ALA A 93 27.18 10.42 -2.00
N VAL A 94 27.62 11.53 -2.58
CA VAL A 94 28.34 12.63 -1.91
C VAL A 94 28.37 13.81 -2.88
N SER A 95 28.02 14.99 -2.34
CA SER A 95 28.19 16.34 -2.90
C SER A 95 27.34 16.74 -4.12
N ALA A 96 26.06 17.06 -3.88
CA ALA A 96 25.33 18.03 -4.72
C ALA A 96 24.57 19.10 -3.89
N ALA A 97 24.93 19.25 -2.61
CA ALA A 97 24.58 20.44 -1.82
C ALA A 97 25.39 21.69 -2.24
N ALA A 98 26.00 21.71 -3.43
CA ALA A 98 26.96 22.74 -3.86
C ALA A 98 26.81 23.20 -5.32
N ALA A 99 25.72 22.89 -6.02
CA ALA A 99 25.48 23.36 -7.40
C ALA A 99 24.19 24.18 -7.57
N MET A 100 23.63 24.66 -6.46
CA MET A 100 22.87 25.90 -6.46
C MET A 100 23.87 27.04 -6.72
N THR A 101 23.67 27.81 -7.78
CA THR A 101 24.62 28.78 -8.40
C THR A 101 25.36 28.19 -9.60
N SER A 102 24.71 28.20 -10.78
CA SER A 102 25.18 28.93 -11.98
C SER A 102 24.52 28.40 -13.25
N ALA A 103 24.03 29.34 -14.07
CA ALA A 103 23.86 29.27 -15.53
C ALA A 103 22.55 28.73 -16.14
N THR A 104 21.75 29.70 -16.59
CA THR A 104 20.79 29.71 -17.71
C THR A 104 21.56 29.82 -19.06
N PRO A 105 20.98 29.63 -20.27
CA PRO A 105 20.04 28.64 -20.82
C PRO A 105 20.62 27.86 -22.04
N LEU A 106 19.85 26.93 -22.62
CA LEU A 106 19.60 26.71 -24.07
C LEU A 106 19.32 25.23 -24.33
N ILE A 107 18.03 24.86 -24.43
CA ILE A 107 17.59 23.59 -25.02
C ILE A 107 16.37 23.90 -25.88
N ASP A 108 16.54 23.70 -27.19
CA ASP A 108 15.48 23.69 -28.18
C ASP A 108 14.79 22.32 -28.13
N GLY A 109 13.45 22.30 -28.06
CA GLY A 109 12.64 21.07 -27.99
C GLY A 109 11.35 21.26 -27.16
N PRO A 110 10.18 20.79 -27.61
CA PRO A 110 8.89 21.17 -27.06
C PRO A 110 8.67 20.53 -25.68
N THR A 111 8.92 21.29 -24.62
CA THR A 111 8.47 20.93 -23.28
C THR A 111 6.98 21.23 -23.17
N GLU A 112 6.15 20.18 -23.20
CA GLU A 112 4.82 20.19 -22.59
C GLU A 112 4.98 20.68 -21.14
N THR A 113 4.70 21.98 -20.97
CA THR A 113 4.66 22.61 -19.66
C THR A 113 3.38 22.12 -19.02
N SER A 114 3.48 21.12 -18.15
CA SER A 114 2.43 20.82 -17.18
C SER A 114 2.20 22.10 -16.36
N ASP A 115 1.17 22.85 -16.75
CA ASP A 115 0.81 24.13 -16.14
C ASP A 115 0.49 23.85 -14.67
N ARG A 116 1.39 24.29 -13.77
CA ARG A 116 1.21 24.13 -12.32
C ARG A 116 -0.10 24.81 -11.93
N PHE A 117 -0.90 24.15 -11.10
CA PHE A 117 -2.17 24.68 -10.60
C PHE A 117 -1.98 26.08 -9.98
N GLN A 118 -2.61 27.09 -10.58
CA GLN A 118 -2.63 28.48 -10.12
C GLN A 118 -4.02 28.75 -9.53
N ALA A 119 -4.07 29.10 -8.24
CA ALA A 119 -5.33 29.25 -7.49
C ALA A 119 -6.28 30.32 -8.06
N ASP A 120 -5.73 31.34 -8.73
CA ASP A 120 -6.50 32.45 -9.29
C ASP A 120 -7.00 32.21 -10.73
N ARG A 121 -6.73 31.04 -11.31
CA ARG A 121 -7.27 30.68 -12.63
C ARG A 121 -8.52 29.83 -12.49
N LYS A 122 -9.57 30.23 -13.22
CA LYS A 122 -10.79 29.46 -13.35
C LYS A 122 -10.52 28.21 -14.20
N PRO A 123 -10.75 27.00 -13.69
CA PRO A 123 -10.49 25.77 -14.44
C PRO A 123 -11.41 25.69 -15.67
N PRO A 124 -10.93 25.09 -16.78
CA PRO A 124 -11.73 24.93 -17.98
C PRO A 124 -12.94 24.05 -17.70
N TYR A 125 -14.09 24.42 -18.25
CA TYR A 125 -15.32 23.66 -18.12
C TYR A 125 -15.36 22.54 -19.17
N ASP A 126 -15.69 21.33 -18.74
CA ASP A 126 -15.94 20.19 -19.60
C ASP A 126 -17.38 20.26 -20.13
N THR A 127 -17.52 20.28 -21.47
CA THR A 127 -18.82 20.41 -22.15
C THR A 127 -19.51 19.07 -22.40
N GLU A 128 -18.89 17.94 -22.06
CA GLU A 128 -19.46 16.59 -22.30
C GLU A 128 -20.14 15.97 -21.06
N ALA A 129 -20.13 16.65 -19.91
CA ALA A 129 -20.85 16.19 -18.72
C ALA A 129 -22.36 16.51 -18.82
N THR A 130 -23.17 15.53 -19.24
CA THR A 130 -24.65 15.52 -19.16
C THR A 130 -25.13 14.36 -18.29
#